data_AF-A0A2A2CZ22-F1
#
_entry.id   AF-A0A2A2CZ22-F1
#
_cell.length_a   1.000
_cell.length_b   1.000
_cell.length_c   1.000
_cell.angle_alpha   90.00
_cell.angle_beta   90.00
_cell.angle_gamma   90.00
#
_symmetry.space_group_name_H-M   'P 1'
#
loop_
_entity.id
_entity.type
_entity.pdbx_description
1 polymer ?
#
loop_
_entity_poly.entity_id
_entity_poly.type
_entity_poly.pdbx_seq_one_letter_code
_entity_poly.pdbx_strand_id
1 'polypeptide(L)'
;MQTPPTPARARRRWIPVLGLTLLSPVAAEYLIGYGDTIGRPKELLAGLLVLGPLYGTVAVLIREAVRRTGRGWPSMLLLGLAFGLIQAGIIDQSLFNDDYRDVPDWQETLRPTFVPGLGISAAMALNFLVGHMVWSFCAPVAVVEACVPRLADRPWLGRTGLIVLPLLYLAAAALIYQDHLRTEHFTAAPRASATAAVPAVCAGAAVKCSVRRWAW
;
A
#
# COMPACT_ATOMS: atom_id res chain seq x y z
N MET A 1 -31.31 16.83 -3.65
CA MET A 1 -31.63 15.39 -3.76
C MET A 1 -30.73 14.76 -4.81
N GLN A 2 -29.72 13.97 -4.41
CA GLN A 2 -28.96 13.15 -5.37
C GLN A 2 -29.78 11.88 -5.66
N THR A 3 -30.23 11.73 -6.91
CA THR A 3 -30.84 10.48 -7.37
C THR A 3 -29.87 9.31 -7.18
N PRO A 4 -30.29 8.19 -6.57
CA PRO A 4 -29.41 7.04 -6.38
C PRO A 4 -28.89 6.55 -7.74
N PRO A 5 -27.61 6.13 -7.81
CA PRO A 5 -27.05 5.65 -9.06
C PRO A 5 -27.82 4.41 -9.53
N THR A 6 -28.22 4.39 -10.80
CA THR A 6 -28.85 3.22 -11.42
C THR A 6 -27.94 1.98 -11.28
N PRO A 7 -28.49 0.76 -11.12
CA PRO A 7 -27.72 -0.46 -10.86
C PRO A 7 -26.58 -0.70 -11.87
N ALA A 8 -26.79 -0.37 -13.15
CA ALA A 8 -25.78 -0.47 -14.20
C ALA A 8 -24.58 0.51 -14.03
N ARG A 9 -24.80 1.70 -13.45
CA ARG A 9 -23.73 2.66 -13.12
C ARG A 9 -22.95 2.23 -11.88
N ALA A 10 -23.62 1.69 -10.86
CA ALA A 10 -22.97 1.11 -9.69
C ALA A 10 -22.11 -0.12 -10.08
N ARG A 11 -22.66 -0.98 -10.95
CA ARG A 11 -21.97 -2.17 -11.49
C ARG A 11 -20.74 -1.83 -12.36
N ARG A 12 -20.59 -0.60 -12.85
CA ARG A 12 -19.39 -0.16 -13.59
C ARG A 12 -18.27 0.36 -12.69
N ARG A 13 -18.56 0.70 -11.42
CA ARG A 13 -17.57 1.30 -10.50
C ARG A 13 -16.80 0.29 -9.67
N TRP A 14 -17.34 -0.92 -9.44
CA TRP A 14 -16.59 -1.96 -8.70
C TRP A 14 -15.52 -2.64 -9.55
N ILE A 15 -15.64 -2.63 -10.88
CA ILE A 15 -14.64 -3.22 -11.79
C ILE A 15 -13.25 -2.62 -11.57
N PRO A 16 -13.04 -1.29 -11.62
CA PRO A 16 -11.72 -0.72 -11.35
C PRO A 16 -11.28 -0.92 -9.90
N VAL A 17 -12.20 -1.01 -8.93
CA VAL A 17 -11.86 -1.34 -7.54
C VAL A 17 -11.28 -2.75 -7.45
N LEU A 18 -11.96 -3.75 -8.03
CA LEU A 18 -11.47 -5.13 -8.03
C LEU A 18 -10.17 -5.23 -8.82
N GLY A 19 -10.10 -4.61 -10.01
CA GLY A 19 -8.91 -4.60 -10.84
C GLY A 19 -7.70 -4.04 -10.10
N LEU A 20 -7.85 -2.92 -9.40
CA LEU A 20 -6.79 -2.33 -8.60
C LEU A 20 -6.44 -3.17 -7.36
N THR A 21 -7.45 -3.74 -6.70
CA THR A 21 -7.26 -4.59 -5.52
C THR A 21 -6.44 -5.84 -5.85
N LEU A 22 -6.55 -6.36 -7.07
CA LEU A 22 -5.79 -7.52 -7.54
C LEU A 22 -4.46 -7.14 -8.19
N LEU A 23 -4.42 -6.06 -8.98
CA LEU A 23 -3.21 -5.67 -9.69
C LEU A 23 -2.10 -5.19 -8.74
N SER A 24 -2.48 -4.49 -7.67
CA SER A 24 -1.54 -3.97 -6.68
C SER A 24 -0.66 -5.05 -6.03
N PRO A 25 -1.21 -6.11 -5.42
CA PRO A 25 -0.39 -7.19 -4.85
C PRO A 25 0.37 -7.99 -5.92
N VAL A 26 -0.19 -8.18 -7.12
CA VAL A 26 0.52 -8.85 -8.23
C VAL A 26 1.76 -8.05 -8.63
N ALA A 27 1.65 -6.73 -8.72
CA ALA A 27 2.78 -5.87 -9.03
C ALA A 27 3.81 -5.82 -7.89
N ALA A 28 3.35 -5.84 -6.64
CA ALA A 28 4.20 -5.81 -5.46
C ALA A 28 5.02 -7.10 -5.27
N GLU A 29 4.38 -8.27 -5.41
CA GLU A 29 4.96 -9.53 -4.95
C GLU A 29 5.25 -10.52 -6.08
N TYR A 30 4.44 -10.52 -7.14
CA TYR A 30 4.53 -11.57 -8.16
C TYR A 30 5.37 -11.16 -9.36
N LEU A 31 5.25 -9.92 -9.84
CA LEU A 31 6.00 -9.46 -11.02
C LEU A 31 7.51 -9.33 -10.77
N ILE A 32 7.92 -9.13 -9.51
CA ILE A 32 9.34 -9.06 -9.13
C ILE A 32 10.01 -10.43 -9.28
N GLY A 33 9.25 -11.53 -9.19
CA GLY A 33 9.74 -12.87 -9.52
C GLY A 33 10.72 -13.48 -8.52
N TYR A 34 10.83 -12.92 -7.32
CA TYR A 34 11.79 -13.37 -6.30
C TYR A 34 11.28 -14.53 -5.43
N GLY A 35 9.95 -14.76 -5.38
CA GLY A 35 9.35 -15.74 -4.50
C GLY A 35 9.38 -17.17 -5.04
N ASP A 36 9.51 -18.14 -4.14
CA ASP A 36 9.46 -19.58 -4.51
C ASP A 36 8.10 -20.04 -5.05
N THR A 37 7.05 -19.22 -4.87
CA THR A 37 5.67 -19.52 -5.27
C THR A 37 5.35 -19.11 -6.71
N ILE A 38 6.24 -18.44 -7.43
CA ILE A 38 5.95 -17.85 -8.77
C ILE A 38 5.53 -18.90 -9.82
N GLY A 39 5.97 -20.15 -9.66
CA GLY A 39 5.55 -21.28 -10.50
C GLY A 39 4.29 -22.02 -10.05
N ARG A 40 3.60 -21.57 -8.98
CA ARG A 40 2.54 -22.32 -8.28
C ARG A 40 1.21 -21.54 -8.27
N PRO A 41 0.42 -21.57 -9.36
CA PRO A 41 -0.77 -20.71 -9.53
C PRO A 41 -1.81 -20.78 -8.40
N LYS A 42 -2.00 -21.96 -7.79
CA LYS A 42 -2.95 -22.14 -6.68
C LYS A 42 -2.52 -21.38 -5.43
N GLU A 43 -1.22 -21.33 -5.15
CA GLU A 43 -0.68 -20.57 -4.03
C GLU A 43 -0.65 -19.08 -4.30
N LEU A 44 -0.35 -18.67 -5.54
CA LEU A 44 -0.50 -17.27 -5.94
C LEU A 44 -1.95 -16.79 -5.75
N LEU A 45 -2.94 -17.61 -6.12
CA LEU A 45 -4.35 -17.30 -5.89
C LEU A 45 -4.70 -17.25 -4.39
N ALA A 46 -4.21 -18.18 -3.59
CA ALA A 46 -4.41 -18.17 -2.15
C ALA A 46 -3.75 -16.96 -1.48
N GLY A 47 -2.54 -16.59 -1.90
CA GLY A 47 -1.81 -15.42 -1.41
C GLY A 47 -2.56 -14.12 -1.64
N LEU A 48 -3.31 -13.98 -2.75
CA LEU A 48 -4.14 -12.80 -3.02
C LEU A 48 -5.26 -12.60 -1.97
N LEU A 49 -5.65 -13.64 -1.23
CA LEU A 49 -6.63 -13.49 -0.13
C LEU A 49 -6.08 -12.65 1.03
N VAL A 50 -4.75 -12.62 1.22
CA VAL A 50 -4.07 -11.80 2.23
C VAL A 50 -3.47 -10.55 1.61
N LEU A 51 -2.78 -10.70 0.47
CA LEU A 51 -2.10 -9.60 -0.22
C LEU A 51 -3.08 -8.61 -0.85
N GLY A 52 -4.26 -9.04 -1.31
CA GLY A 52 -5.31 -8.15 -1.82
C GLY A 52 -5.78 -7.17 -0.75
N PRO A 53 -6.19 -7.65 0.43
CA PRO A 53 -6.43 -6.81 1.59
C PRO A 53 -5.23 -5.93 2.00
N LEU A 54 -4.00 -6.45 1.98
CA LEU A 54 -2.82 -5.72 2.45
C LEU A 54 -2.39 -4.59 1.49
N TYR A 55 -2.21 -4.89 0.21
CA TYR A 55 -1.74 -3.95 -0.81
C TYR A 55 -2.89 -3.30 -1.59
N GLY A 56 -3.82 -4.14 -2.04
CA GLY A 56 -4.89 -3.73 -2.95
C GLY A 56 -5.86 -2.71 -2.35
N THR A 57 -6.27 -2.92 -1.11
CA THR A 57 -7.17 -1.96 -0.44
C THR A 57 -6.47 -0.62 -0.20
N VAL A 58 -5.18 -0.63 0.14
CA VAL A 58 -4.35 0.58 0.29
C VAL A 58 -4.27 1.34 -1.02
N ALA A 59 -3.96 0.67 -2.14
CA ALA A 59 -3.92 1.31 -3.45
C ALA A 59 -5.26 1.99 -3.79
N VAL A 60 -6.38 1.32 -3.53
CA VAL A 60 -7.72 1.87 -3.74
C VAL A 60 -7.98 3.07 -2.81
N LEU A 61 -7.60 2.98 -1.53
CA LEU A 61 -7.82 4.03 -0.53
C LEU A 61 -6.98 5.28 -0.79
N ILE A 62 -5.69 5.12 -1.15
CA ILE A 62 -4.81 6.22 -1.57
C ILE A 62 -5.47 6.98 -2.72
N ARG A 63 -5.84 6.24 -3.77
CA ARG A 63 -6.49 6.80 -4.95
C ARG A 63 -7.80 7.49 -4.59
N GLU A 64 -8.64 6.85 -3.79
CA GLU A 64 -9.94 7.40 -3.38
C GLU A 64 -9.77 8.72 -2.61
N ALA A 65 -8.80 8.80 -1.69
CA ALA A 65 -8.52 10.02 -0.93
C ALA A 65 -8.03 11.16 -1.83
N VAL A 66 -7.12 10.87 -2.78
CA VAL A 66 -6.62 11.86 -3.74
C VAL A 66 -7.74 12.39 -4.62
N ARG A 67 -8.56 11.51 -5.21
CA ARG A 67 -9.65 11.93 -6.12
C ARG A 67 -10.78 12.64 -5.40
N ARG A 68 -11.16 12.22 -4.19
CA ARG A 68 -12.18 12.91 -3.38
C ARG A 68 -11.77 14.31 -2.96
N THR A 69 -10.47 14.53 -2.79
CA THR A 69 -9.95 15.85 -2.39
C THR A 69 -9.53 16.72 -3.57
N GLY A 70 -9.77 16.27 -4.82
CA GLY A 70 -9.43 17.00 -6.03
C GLY A 70 -7.92 17.19 -6.24
N ARG A 71 -7.10 16.31 -5.65
CA ARG A 71 -5.63 16.34 -5.75
C ARG A 71 -5.14 15.48 -6.92
N GLY A 72 -3.87 15.67 -7.27
CA GLY A 72 -3.21 14.95 -8.36
C GLY A 72 -2.11 13.99 -7.89
N TRP A 73 -1.28 13.57 -8.85
CA TRP A 73 -0.19 12.61 -8.67
C TRP A 73 0.82 12.92 -7.56
N PRO A 74 1.20 14.19 -7.26
CA PRO A 74 2.10 14.46 -6.14
C PRO A 74 1.57 13.93 -4.80
N SER A 75 0.25 14.01 -4.59
CA SER A 75 -0.38 13.46 -3.38
C SER A 75 -0.51 11.94 -3.44
N MET A 76 -0.68 11.37 -4.63
CA MET A 76 -0.65 9.91 -4.83
C MET A 76 0.70 9.33 -4.44
N LEU A 77 1.79 9.93 -4.92
CA LEU A 77 3.17 9.56 -4.61
C LEU A 77 3.46 9.72 -3.11
N LEU A 78 3.08 10.85 -2.52
CA LEU A 78 3.31 11.11 -1.09
C LEU A 78 2.59 10.09 -0.20
N LEU A 79 1.34 9.77 -0.52
CA LEU A 79 0.58 8.77 0.23
C LEU A 79 1.11 7.35 -0.04
N GLY A 80 1.52 7.04 -1.27
CA GLY A 80 2.18 5.78 -1.61
C GLY A 80 3.48 5.58 -0.82
N LEU A 81 4.30 6.62 -0.70
CA LEU A 81 5.51 6.62 0.12
C LEU A 81 5.18 6.42 1.60
N ALA A 82 4.17 7.13 2.11
CA ALA A 82 3.74 6.99 3.50
C ALA A 82 3.29 5.57 3.83
N PHE A 83 2.48 4.94 2.96
CA PHE A 83 2.07 3.55 3.15
C PHE A 83 3.21 2.56 2.93
N GLY A 84 4.15 2.84 2.02
CA GLY A 84 5.38 2.05 1.89
C GLY A 84 6.23 2.06 3.16
N LEU A 85 6.31 3.21 3.84
CA LEU A 85 6.99 3.31 5.12
C LEU A 85 6.27 2.55 6.24
N ILE A 86 4.93 2.60 6.27
CA ILE A 86 4.14 1.79 7.20
C ILE A 86 4.40 0.30 6.96
N GLN A 87 4.40 -0.12 5.70
CA GLN A 87 4.50 -1.52 5.38
C GLN A 87 5.90 -2.08 5.67
N ALA A 88 6.94 -1.50 5.09
CA ALA A 88 8.32 -1.95 5.32
C ALA A 88 8.82 -1.67 6.75
N GLY A 89 8.35 -0.59 7.39
CA GLY A 89 8.85 -0.15 8.69
C GLY A 89 8.09 -0.71 9.89
N ILE A 90 6.76 -0.85 9.79
CA ILE A 90 5.90 -1.23 10.93
C ILE A 90 5.35 -2.65 10.75
N ILE A 91 4.82 -2.97 9.57
CA ILE A 91 4.15 -4.27 9.34
C ILE A 91 5.19 -5.38 9.16
N ASP A 92 6.07 -5.24 8.17
CA ASP A 92 7.10 -6.23 7.84
C ASP A 92 8.34 -6.06 8.71
N GLN A 93 8.59 -4.82 9.17
CA GLN A 93 9.76 -4.42 9.97
C GLN A 93 11.12 -4.64 9.27
N SER A 94 11.10 -5.00 7.98
CA SER A 94 12.24 -5.26 7.10
C SER A 94 13.18 -4.07 6.95
N LEU A 95 12.70 -2.84 7.18
CA LEU A 95 13.55 -1.65 7.15
C LEU A 95 14.59 -1.62 8.28
N PHE A 96 14.29 -2.29 9.40
CA PHE A 96 15.08 -2.27 10.62
C PHE A 96 15.67 -3.63 10.99
N ASN A 97 15.19 -4.72 10.38
CA ASN A 97 15.70 -6.06 10.61
C ASN A 97 17.01 -6.27 9.84
N ASP A 98 18.09 -6.56 10.57
CA ASP A 98 19.40 -6.85 10.01
C ASP A 98 19.53 -8.31 9.53
N ASP A 99 18.55 -9.16 9.79
CA ASP A 99 18.51 -10.54 9.33
C ASP A 99 17.08 -10.92 8.95
N TYR A 100 16.62 -10.44 7.79
CA TYR A 100 15.24 -10.60 7.34
C TYR A 100 15.10 -11.77 6.39
N ARG A 101 14.20 -12.71 6.72
CA ARG A 101 13.78 -13.85 5.89
C ARG A 101 14.93 -14.71 5.32
N ASP A 102 16.05 -14.81 6.03
CA ASP A 102 17.22 -15.61 5.63
C ASP A 102 17.69 -15.33 4.18
N VAL A 103 17.54 -14.08 3.69
CA VAL A 103 17.89 -13.74 2.31
C VAL A 103 19.43 -13.83 2.16
N PRO A 104 19.97 -14.68 1.25
CA PRO A 104 21.40 -15.01 1.18
C PRO A 104 22.35 -13.80 1.11
N ASP A 105 21.91 -12.70 0.49
CA ASP A 105 22.73 -11.50 0.23
C ASP A 105 22.24 -10.26 1.01
N TRP A 106 21.44 -10.46 2.07
CA TRP A 106 20.84 -9.36 2.85
C TRP A 106 21.91 -8.42 3.42
N GLN A 107 22.94 -8.99 4.04
CA GLN A 107 24.04 -8.24 4.64
C GLN A 107 24.88 -7.48 3.61
N GLU A 108 25.04 -8.03 2.41
CA GLU A 108 25.77 -7.37 1.31
C GLU A 108 25.02 -6.13 0.82
N THR A 109 23.68 -6.16 0.83
CA THR A 109 22.83 -5.02 0.47
C THR A 109 22.71 -4.01 1.62
N LEU A 110 22.72 -4.49 2.86
CA LEU A 110 22.54 -3.66 4.06
C LEU A 110 23.77 -2.82 4.38
N ARG A 111 24.95 -3.43 4.47
CA ARG A 111 26.17 -2.81 5.01
C ARG A 111 26.68 -1.58 4.25
N PRO A 112 26.70 -1.54 2.90
CA PRO A 112 27.39 -0.47 2.16
C PRO A 112 26.84 0.94 2.42
N THR A 113 25.58 1.06 2.83
CA THR A 113 24.92 2.34 3.09
C THR A 113 24.22 2.38 4.44
N PHE A 114 24.69 1.56 5.38
CA PHE A 114 24.13 1.51 6.72
C PHE A 114 24.40 2.81 7.48
N VAL A 115 23.36 3.37 8.08
CA VAL A 115 23.42 4.59 8.91
C VAL A 115 23.14 4.20 10.36
N PRO A 116 24.18 4.04 11.21
CA PRO A 116 24.01 3.52 12.57
C PRO A 116 23.02 4.31 13.43
N GLY A 117 22.99 5.65 13.29
CA GLY A 117 22.09 6.52 14.05
C GLY A 117 20.61 6.34 13.72
N LEU A 118 20.28 5.79 12.54
CA LEU A 118 18.92 5.50 12.12
C LEU A 118 18.59 4.00 12.17
N GLY A 119 19.61 3.14 12.20
CA GLY A 119 19.46 1.69 12.19
C GLY A 119 18.87 1.17 10.87
N ILE A 120 19.16 1.86 9.76
CA ILE A 120 18.67 1.51 8.41
C ILE A 120 19.80 1.59 7.39
N SER A 121 19.69 0.81 6.32
CA SER A 121 20.48 0.99 5.09
C SER A 121 19.77 1.95 4.14
N ALA A 122 20.46 2.97 3.65
CA ALA A 122 19.85 3.95 2.73
C ALA A 122 19.45 3.31 1.40
N ALA A 123 20.24 2.36 0.89
CA ALA A 123 19.94 1.61 -0.33
C ALA A 123 18.69 0.73 -0.16
N MET A 124 18.57 0.01 0.97
CA MET A 124 17.37 -0.78 1.26
C MET A 124 16.15 0.08 1.50
N ALA A 125 16.31 1.20 2.22
CA ALA A 125 15.23 2.16 2.42
C ALA A 125 14.73 2.68 1.08
N LEU A 126 15.64 3.07 0.18
CA LEU A 126 15.26 3.51 -1.15
C LEU A 126 14.53 2.39 -1.92
N ASN A 127 15.07 1.17 -1.92
CA ASN A 127 14.49 0.03 -2.61
C ASN A 127 13.07 -0.30 -2.11
N PHE A 128 12.88 -0.43 -0.80
CA PHE A 128 11.57 -0.75 -0.23
C PHE A 128 10.57 0.39 -0.37
N LEU A 129 10.98 1.62 -0.09
CA LEU A 129 10.07 2.76 -0.12
C LEU A 129 9.64 3.11 -1.55
N VAL A 130 10.58 3.12 -2.50
CA VAL A 130 10.27 3.34 -3.92
C VAL A 130 9.51 2.15 -4.48
N GLY A 131 9.89 0.93 -4.10
CA GLY A 131 9.20 -0.29 -4.52
C GLY A 131 7.72 -0.27 -4.15
N HIS A 132 7.41 0.02 -2.88
CA HIS A 132 6.04 0.19 -2.43
C HIS A 132 5.34 1.36 -3.12
N MET A 133 5.95 2.54 -3.12
CA MET A 133 5.33 3.74 -3.69
C MET A 133 4.99 3.56 -5.17
N VAL A 134 5.96 3.11 -5.97
CA VAL A 134 5.83 3.05 -7.43
C VAL A 134 5.16 1.75 -7.85
N TRP A 135 5.75 0.60 -7.52
CA TRP A 135 5.33 -0.69 -8.06
C TRP A 135 4.08 -1.23 -7.38
N SER A 136 3.98 -1.11 -6.06
CA SER A 136 2.82 -1.64 -5.33
C SER A 136 1.59 -0.74 -5.44
N PHE A 137 1.75 0.58 -5.52
CA PHE A 137 0.62 1.52 -5.46
C PHE A 137 0.43 2.36 -6.72
N CYS A 138 1.40 3.22 -7.07
CA CYS A 138 1.17 4.25 -8.09
C CYS A 138 1.04 3.70 -9.51
N ALA A 139 1.87 2.74 -9.91
CA ALA A 139 1.80 2.13 -11.23
C ALA A 139 0.50 1.34 -11.44
N PRO A 140 0.05 0.47 -10.50
CA PRO A 140 -1.27 -0.16 -10.58
C PRO A 140 -2.42 0.85 -10.70
N VAL A 141 -2.38 1.96 -9.95
CA VAL A 141 -3.37 3.04 -10.07
C VAL A 141 -3.36 3.62 -11.49
N ALA A 142 -2.18 3.95 -12.03
CA ALA A 142 -2.05 4.52 -13.37
C ALA A 142 -2.61 3.58 -14.44
N VAL A 143 -2.28 2.29 -14.37
CA VAL A 143 -2.75 1.27 -15.31
C VAL A 143 -4.27 1.16 -15.26
N VAL A 144 -4.85 1.01 -14.07
CA VAL A 144 -6.31 0.86 -13.94
C VAL A 144 -7.04 2.13 -14.40
N GLU A 145 -6.56 3.33 -14.02
CA GLU A 145 -7.17 4.59 -14.47
C GLU A 145 -7.09 4.76 -15.99
N ALA A 146 -5.99 4.34 -16.63
CA ALA A 146 -5.84 4.33 -18.09
C ALA A 146 -6.82 3.36 -18.77
N CYS A 147 -7.15 2.22 -18.14
CA CYS A 147 -8.17 1.29 -18.64
C CYS A 147 -9.60 1.81 -18.48
N VAL A 148 -9.85 2.75 -17.56
CA VAL A 148 -11.20 3.30 -17.30
C VAL A 148 -11.22 4.85 -17.28
N PRO A 149 -10.83 5.53 -18.38
CA PRO A 149 -10.58 6.97 -18.37
C PRO A 149 -11.82 7.81 -17.97
N ARG A 150 -13.03 7.33 -18.30
CA ARG A 150 -14.30 8.00 -17.92
C ARG A 150 -14.55 8.02 -16.40
N LEU A 151 -13.86 7.17 -15.65
CA LEU A 151 -13.98 7.02 -14.19
C LEU A 151 -12.70 7.45 -13.46
N ALA A 152 -11.60 7.76 -14.16
CA ALA A 152 -10.29 8.03 -13.59
C ALA A 152 -10.30 9.17 -12.58
N ASP A 153 -10.99 10.28 -12.88
CA ASP A 153 -11.05 11.45 -11.97
C ASP A 153 -12.23 11.44 -10.99
N ARG A 154 -12.94 10.31 -10.86
CA ARG A 154 -14.17 10.23 -10.04
C ARG A 154 -14.02 9.28 -8.85
N PRO A 155 -14.54 9.58 -7.66
CA PRO A 155 -14.60 8.63 -6.55
C PRO A 155 -15.24 7.29 -6.98
N TRP A 156 -14.60 6.17 -6.63
CA TRP A 156 -15.08 4.83 -6.94
C TRP A 156 -15.88 4.22 -5.79
N LEU A 157 -15.55 4.57 -4.55
CA LEU A 157 -16.16 3.96 -3.37
C LEU A 157 -17.44 4.68 -2.93
N GLY A 158 -18.34 3.94 -2.29
CA GLY A 158 -19.42 4.48 -1.46
C GLY A 158 -19.03 4.49 0.02
N ARG A 159 -19.97 4.83 0.91
CA ARG A 159 -19.75 4.82 2.36
C ARG A 159 -19.29 3.46 2.88
N THR A 160 -19.89 2.38 2.38
CA THR A 160 -19.51 1.00 2.76
C THR A 160 -18.07 0.68 2.41
N GLY A 161 -17.60 1.06 1.20
CA GLY A 161 -16.21 0.84 0.79
C GLY A 161 -15.21 1.62 1.65
N LEU A 162 -15.56 2.84 2.05
CA LEU A 162 -14.73 3.65 2.94
C LEU A 162 -14.59 3.08 4.36
N ILE A 163 -15.44 2.14 4.76
CA ILE A 163 -15.36 1.46 6.06
C ILE A 163 -14.75 0.07 5.91
N VAL A 164 -15.19 -0.70 4.92
CA VAL A 164 -14.78 -2.09 4.74
C VAL A 164 -13.30 -2.19 4.33
N LEU A 165 -12.83 -1.35 3.41
CA LEU A 165 -11.45 -1.46 2.92
C LEU A 165 -10.41 -1.19 4.02
N PRO A 166 -10.55 -0.14 4.85
CA PRO A 166 -9.65 0.05 5.99
C PRO A 166 -9.68 -1.11 6.99
N LEU A 167 -10.85 -1.69 7.27
CA LEU A 167 -10.95 -2.84 8.18
C LEU A 167 -10.24 -4.07 7.61
N LEU A 168 -10.40 -4.34 6.32
CA LEU A 168 -9.69 -5.43 5.62
C LEU A 168 -8.17 -5.20 5.66
N TYR A 169 -7.72 -3.97 5.41
CA TYR A 169 -6.30 -3.61 5.53
C TYR A 169 -5.78 -3.87 6.94
N LEU A 170 -6.46 -3.37 7.98
CA LEU A 170 -6.03 -3.55 9.36
C LEU A 170 -6.00 -5.03 9.77
N ALA A 171 -6.96 -5.83 9.32
CA ALA A 171 -6.97 -7.26 9.59
C ALA A 171 -5.78 -7.98 8.92
N ALA A 172 -5.49 -7.68 7.65
CA ALA A 172 -4.36 -8.27 6.94
C ALA A 172 -3.01 -7.78 7.46
N ALA A 173 -2.89 -6.48 7.78
CA ALA A 173 -1.72 -5.89 8.41
C ALA A 173 -1.45 -6.55 9.78
N ALA A 174 -2.49 -6.77 10.59
CA ALA A 174 -2.34 -7.46 11.86
C ALA A 174 -1.91 -8.92 11.66
N LEU A 175 -2.48 -9.63 10.69
CA LEU A 175 -2.09 -11.00 10.38
C LEU A 175 -0.62 -11.09 9.99
N ILE A 176 -0.16 -10.25 9.07
CA ILE A 176 1.22 -10.23 8.58
C ILE A 176 2.19 -9.77 9.67
N TYR A 177 1.82 -8.76 10.45
CA TYR A 177 2.65 -8.31 11.57
C TYR A 177 2.85 -9.43 12.61
N GLN A 178 1.77 -10.15 12.95
CA GLN A 178 1.84 -11.29 13.87
C GLN A 178 2.66 -12.46 13.30
N ASP A 179 2.59 -12.69 11.99
CA ASP A 179 3.42 -13.69 11.31
C ASP A 179 4.91 -13.34 11.45
N HIS A 180 5.31 -12.11 11.12
CA HIS A 180 6.69 -11.66 11.27
C HIS A 180 7.19 -11.70 12.72
N LEU A 181 6.35 -11.37 13.71
CA LEU A 181 6.74 -11.52 15.12
C LEU A 181 7.05 -12.98 15.50
N ARG A 182 6.40 -13.95 14.83
CA ARG A 182 6.59 -15.38 15.08
C ARG A 182 7.78 -15.96 14.32
N THR A 183 8.03 -15.49 13.09
CA THR A 183 9.05 -16.06 12.20
C THR A 183 10.40 -15.34 12.31
N GLU A 184 10.40 -14.02 12.41
CA GLU A 184 11.64 -13.22 12.40
C GLU A 184 12.21 -13.00 13.79
N HIS A 185 11.44 -13.25 14.85
CA HIS A 185 11.82 -13.00 16.24
C HIS A 185 12.35 -11.57 16.52
N PHE A 186 11.99 -10.60 15.67
CA PHE A 186 12.46 -9.22 15.69
C PHE A 186 11.33 -8.24 16.03
N THR A 187 11.66 -7.15 16.74
CA THR A 187 10.72 -6.04 16.99
C THR A 187 11.37 -4.67 16.83
N ALA A 188 10.78 -3.84 15.97
CA ALA A 188 11.18 -2.48 15.70
C ALA A 188 10.59 -1.47 16.71
N ALA A 189 9.93 -1.89 17.81
CA ALA A 189 9.05 -1.04 18.64
C ALA A 189 9.58 0.38 18.99
N PRO A 190 10.87 0.59 19.36
CA PRO A 190 11.39 1.94 19.60
C PRO A 190 11.50 2.80 18.33
N ARG A 191 11.82 2.20 17.18
CA ARG A 191 12.07 2.86 15.89
C ARG A 191 10.80 3.00 15.03
N ALA A 192 9.85 2.08 15.21
CA ALA A 192 8.52 2.09 14.59
C ALA A 192 7.68 3.31 15.00
N SER A 193 7.92 3.83 16.21
CA SER A 193 7.24 5.01 16.74
C SER A 193 7.63 6.30 15.99
N ALA A 194 8.88 6.42 15.53
CA ALA A 194 9.36 7.55 14.77
C ALA A 194 8.91 7.51 13.30
N THR A 195 8.83 6.32 12.70
CA THR A 195 8.31 6.13 11.34
C THR A 195 6.81 6.37 11.23
N ALA A 196 6.04 6.21 12.31
CA ALA A 196 4.61 6.52 12.33
C ALA A 196 4.28 8.03 12.20
N ALA A 197 5.23 8.92 12.52
CA ALA A 197 5.02 10.36 12.45
C ALA A 197 4.92 10.90 11.00
N VAL A 198 5.68 10.31 10.06
CA VAL A 198 5.73 10.76 8.67
C VAL A 198 4.39 10.49 7.93
N PRO A 199 3.77 9.31 8.03
CA PRO A 199 2.45 9.05 7.46
C PRO A 199 1.36 9.97 8.04
N ALA A 200 1.41 10.27 9.33
CA ALA A 200 0.47 11.19 9.96
C ALA A 200 0.59 12.62 9.40
N VAL A 201 1.81 13.09 9.14
CA VAL A 201 2.06 14.39 8.48
C VAL A 201 1.60 14.37 7.03
N CYS A 202 1.88 13.30 6.29
CA CYS A 202 1.45 13.13 4.90
C CYS A 202 -0.08 13.11 4.78
N ALA A 203 -0.75 12.37 5.66
CA ALA A 203 -2.21 12.36 5.78
C ALA A 203 -2.75 13.74 6.20
N GLY A 204 -2.10 14.41 7.16
CA GLY A 204 -2.44 15.76 7.59
C GLY A 204 -2.32 16.81 6.49
N ALA A 205 -1.26 16.78 5.68
CA ALA A 205 -1.08 17.63 4.50
C ALA A 205 -2.11 17.30 3.39
N ALA A 206 -2.45 16.02 3.24
CA ALA A 206 -3.53 15.55 2.39
C ALA A 206 -4.93 15.86 2.95
N VAL A 207 -5.10 16.29 4.20
CA VAL A 207 -6.40 16.68 4.77
C VAL A 207 -6.54 18.20 4.90
N LYS A 208 -5.51 18.94 5.33
CA LYS A 208 -5.60 20.39 5.57
C LYS A 208 -5.93 21.23 4.33
N CYS A 209 -5.53 20.84 3.12
CA CYS A 209 -5.98 21.53 1.90
C CYS A 209 -7.40 21.12 1.42
N SER A 210 -8.12 20.25 2.13
CA SER A 210 -9.44 19.72 1.72
C SER A 210 -10.65 20.41 2.37
N VAL A 211 -10.45 21.30 3.35
CA VAL A 211 -11.54 21.91 4.15
C VAL A 211 -12.54 22.71 3.29
N ARG A 212 -12.24 23.02 2.02
CA ARG A 212 -13.14 23.76 1.12
C ARG A 212 -14.19 22.92 0.37
N ARG A 213 -14.21 21.58 0.43
CA ARG A 213 -15.10 20.78 -0.45
C ARG A 213 -15.80 19.58 0.21
N TRP A 214 -16.03 19.63 1.51
CA TRP A 214 -16.92 18.66 2.20
C TRP A 214 -18.34 19.22 2.24
N ALA A 215 -18.99 19.33 1.09
CA ALA A 215 -20.43 19.56 1.01
C ALA A 215 -21.08 18.31 0.39
N TRP A 216 -21.97 17.69 1.16
CA TRP A 216 -22.74 16.49 0.83
C TRP A 216 -23.74 16.75 -0.30
#